data_AF-A0A765C1K1-F1
#
_entry.id   AF-A0A765C1K1-F1
#
_cell.length_a   1.000
_cell.length_b   1.000
_cell.length_c   1.000
_cell.angle_alpha   90.00
_cell.angle_beta   90.00
_cell.angle_gamma   90.00
#
_symmetry.space_group_name_H-M   'P 1'
#
loop_
_entity.id
_entity.type
_entity.pdbx_description
1 polymer ?
#
loop_
_entity_poly.entity_id
_entity_poly.type
_entity_poly.pdbx_seq_one_letter_code
_entity_poly.pdbx_strand_id
1 'polypeptide(L)'
;MRKFALRISLYYGDTLTRTLYDSQVFICQNAAQQYAERQTSERQPGRFSRYFEVTELTPQIVNEIRHEYGWNNPSTIYRVLPDNCKGANNA
;
A
#
# COMPACT_ATOMS: atom_id res chain seq x y z
N MET A 1 -0.46 -7.39 17.78
CA MET A 1 -0.90 -6.23 16.96
C MET A 1 -0.85 -6.64 15.50
N ARG A 2 -1.93 -6.43 14.74
CA ARG A 2 -1.93 -6.66 13.28
C ARG A 2 -1.11 -5.57 12.61
N LYS A 3 -0.33 -5.96 11.60
CA LYS A 3 0.42 -5.04 10.73
C LYS A 3 -0.16 -5.14 9.32
N PHE A 4 0.07 -4.13 8.50
CA PHE A 4 -0.49 -4.02 7.17
C PHE A 4 0.63 -3.76 6.15
N ALA A 5 0.48 -4.32 4.97
CA ALA A 5 1.30 -4.08 3.80
C ALA A 5 0.43 -3.47 2.70
N LEU A 6 1.10 -3.00 1.65
CA LEU A 6 0.42 -2.54 0.44
C LEU A 6 0.81 -3.45 -0.70
N ARG A 7 -0.20 -4.01 -1.38
CA ARG A 7 -0.03 -4.70 -2.65
C ARG A 7 -0.07 -3.67 -3.77
N ILE A 8 0.96 -3.66 -4.60
CA ILE A 8 1.09 -2.82 -5.79
C ILE A 8 0.77 -3.67 -7.00
N SER A 9 -0.28 -3.30 -7.72
CA SER A 9 -0.59 -3.86 -9.04
C SER A 9 -0.19 -2.85 -10.12
N LEU A 10 0.78 -3.22 -10.95
CA LEU A 10 1.29 -2.40 -12.05
C LEU A 10 0.57 -2.77 -13.35
N TYR A 11 0.06 -1.77 -14.06
CA TYR A 11 -0.65 -1.94 -15.31
C TYR A 11 0.02 -1.14 -16.42
N TYR A 12 -0.05 -1.65 -17.65
CA TYR A 12 0.17 -0.90 -18.87
C TYR A 12 -1.14 -0.88 -19.67
N GLY A 13 -1.81 0.28 -19.72
CA GLY A 13 -3.22 0.32 -20.11
C GLY A 13 -4.07 -0.55 -19.18
N ASP A 14 -4.74 -1.58 -19.73
CA ASP A 14 -5.58 -2.50 -18.97
C ASP A 14 -4.88 -3.82 -18.60
N THR A 15 -3.65 -4.04 -19.08
CA THR A 15 -2.92 -5.29 -18.84
C THR A 15 -2.15 -5.21 -17.54
N LEU A 16 -2.45 -6.12 -16.60
CA LEU A 16 -1.65 -6.31 -15.38
C LEU A 16 -0.28 -6.86 -15.77
N THR A 17 0.78 -6.09 -15.55
CA THR A 17 2.15 -6.48 -15.88
C THR A 17 2.81 -7.18 -14.70
N ARG A 18 2.58 -6.68 -13.48
CA ARG A 18 3.23 -7.20 -12.28
C ARG A 18 2.40 -6.92 -11.03
N THR A 19 2.48 -7.85 -10.08
CA THR A 19 2.10 -7.62 -8.69
C THR A 19 3.36 -7.69 -7.83
N LEU A 20 3.47 -6.78 -6.88
CA LEU A 20 4.51 -6.78 -5.85
C LEU A 20 3.99 -6.10 -4.58
N TYR A 21 4.76 -6.12 -3.51
CA TYR A 21 4.42 -5.43 -2.27
C TYR A 21 5.25 -4.16 -2.10
N ASP A 22 4.68 -3.13 -1.48
CA ASP A 22 5.41 -1.91 -1.15
C ASP A 22 6.45 -2.21 -0.06
N SER A 23 7.57 -1.49 -0.14
CA SER A 23 8.63 -1.54 0.87
C SER A 23 8.24 -0.87 2.20
N GLN A 24 6.99 -0.50 2.45
CA GLN A 24 6.55 0.11 3.71
C GLN A 24 5.51 -0.76 4.37
N VAL A 25 5.66 -0.94 5.70
CA VAL A 25 4.66 -1.64 6.53
C VAL A 25 4.04 -0.67 7.52
N PHE A 26 2.76 -0.85 7.77
CA PHE A 26 1.93 0.02 8.58
C PHE A 26 1.42 -0.75 9.80
N ILE A 27 1.25 -0.07 10.93
CA ILE A 27 0.62 -0.66 12.12
C ILE A 27 -0.88 -0.36 12.21
N CYS A 28 -1.36 0.60 11.42
CA CYS A 28 -2.75 1.05 11.38
C CYS A 28 -3.31 0.91 9.96
N GLN A 29 -4.50 0.30 9.84
CA GLN A 29 -5.15 0.08 8.54
C GLN A 29 -5.51 1.39 7.85
N ASN A 30 -6.07 2.37 8.57
CA ASN A 30 -6.46 3.67 8.02
C ASN A 30 -5.27 4.42 7.39
N ALA A 31 -4.09 4.28 7.98
CA ALA A 31 -2.87 4.89 7.44
C ALA A 31 -2.37 4.21 6.19
N ALA A 32 -2.42 2.87 6.16
CA ALA A 32 -2.16 2.13 4.93
C ALA A 32 -3.16 2.54 3.84
N GLN A 33 -4.44 2.69 4.19
CA GLN A 33 -5.50 3.05 3.25
C GLN A 33 -5.33 4.46 2.69
N GLN A 34 -5.12 5.47 3.53
CA GLN A 34 -4.85 6.82 3.02
C GLN A 34 -3.59 6.88 2.16
N TYR A 35 -2.56 6.11 2.49
CA TYR A 35 -1.38 6.02 1.64
C TYR A 35 -1.71 5.37 0.29
N ALA A 36 -2.46 4.27 0.29
CA ALA A 36 -2.90 3.59 -0.91
C ALA A 36 -3.72 4.51 -1.83
N GLU A 37 -4.68 5.25 -1.26
CA GLU A 37 -5.52 6.21 -2.00
C GLU A 37 -4.69 7.34 -2.62
N ARG A 38 -3.72 7.90 -1.88
CA ARG A 38 -2.84 8.97 -2.39
C ARG A 38 -1.89 8.51 -3.49
N GLN A 39 -1.45 7.25 -3.44
CA GLN A 39 -0.46 6.73 -4.40
C GLN A 39 -1.10 6.05 -5.60
N THR A 40 -2.36 5.63 -5.47
CA THR A 40 -3.15 5.09 -6.58
C THR A 40 -3.40 6.19 -7.60
N SER A 41 -3.10 5.89 -8.84
CA SER A 41 -3.40 6.76 -9.97
C SER A 41 -4.47 6.08 -10.82
N GLU A 42 -5.41 6.87 -11.35
CA GLU A 42 -6.40 6.35 -12.28
C GLU A 42 -5.72 5.71 -13.50
N ARG A 43 -6.28 4.59 -13.97
CA ARG A 43 -5.77 3.90 -15.16
C ARG A 43 -5.96 4.79 -16.38
N GLN A 44 -4.90 4.94 -17.16
CA GLN A 44 -4.94 5.69 -18.41
C GLN A 44 -4.39 4.82 -19.55
N PRO A 45 -5.10 4.71 -20.69
CA PRO A 45 -4.62 3.96 -21.85
C PRO A 45 -3.23 4.43 -22.29
N GLY A 46 -2.35 3.48 -22.60
CA GLY A 46 -0.98 3.77 -23.06
C GLY A 46 -0.05 4.35 -22.00
N ARG A 47 -0.44 4.34 -20.71
CA ARG A 47 0.41 4.77 -19.59
C ARG A 47 0.60 3.65 -18.58
N PHE A 48 1.75 3.67 -17.93
CA PHE A 48 1.95 2.88 -16.73
C PHE A 48 1.12 3.48 -15.61
N SER A 49 0.26 2.66 -15.01
CA SER A 49 -0.51 3.01 -13.83
C SER A 49 -0.26 2.00 -12.73
N ARG A 50 -0.43 2.45 -11.49
CA ARG A 50 -0.20 1.65 -10.29
C ARG A 50 -1.41 1.77 -9.38
N TYR A 51 -1.84 0.62 -8.89
CA TYR A 51 -2.96 0.51 -7.96
C TYR A 51 -2.44 -0.09 -6.66
N PHE A 52 -2.82 0.52 -5.54
CA PHE A 52 -2.41 0.10 -4.21
C PHE A 52 -3.60 -0.47 -3.46
N GLU A 53 -3.42 -1.65 -2.87
CA GLU A 53 -4.42 -2.32 -2.04
C GLU A 53 -3.84 -2.63 -0.67
N VAL A 54 -4.61 -2.38 0.39
CA VAL A 54 -4.19 -2.69 1.76
C VAL A 54 -4.42 -4.16 2.06
N THR A 55 -3.41 -4.82 2.61
CA THR A 55 -3.52 -6.21 3.06
C THR A 55 -2.86 -6.43 4.41
N GLU A 56 -3.22 -7.49 5.11
CA GLU A 56 -2.55 -7.86 6.36
C GLU A 56 -1.13 -8.35 6.08
N LEU A 57 -0.17 -7.89 6.88
CA LEU A 57 1.22 -8.28 6.74
C LEU A 57 1.41 -9.71 7.26
N THR A 58 1.62 -10.64 6.34
CA THR A 58 1.96 -12.03 6.66
C THR A 58 3.47 -12.28 6.57
N PRO A 59 4.01 -13.33 7.20
CA PRO A 59 5.42 -13.70 7.04
C PRO A 59 5.83 -13.95 5.58
N GLN A 60 4.90 -14.46 4.76
CA GLN A 60 5.15 -14.64 3.32
C GLN A 60 5.37 -13.30 2.63
N ILE A 61 4.51 -12.30 2.90
CA ILE A 61 4.63 -10.95 2.34
C ILE A 61 5.96 -10.31 2.78
N VAL A 62 6.38 -10.49 4.02
CA VAL A 62 7.68 -10.01 4.51
C VAL A 62 8.83 -10.61 3.69
N ASN A 63 8.78 -11.90 3.39
CA ASN A 63 9.79 -12.57 2.58
C ASN A 63 9.79 -12.06 1.13
N GLU A 64 8.62 -11.82 0.55
CA GLU A 64 8.50 -11.27 -0.80
C GLU A 64 9.08 -9.85 -0.88
N ILE A 65 8.78 -8.98 0.09
CA ILE A 65 9.38 -7.64 0.18
C ILE A 65 10.91 -7.75 0.37
N ARG A 66 11.37 -8.68 1.21
CA ARG A 66 12.81 -8.90 1.40
C ARG A 66 13.50 -9.35 0.11
N HIS A 67 12.90 -10.28 -0.62
CA HIS A 67 13.44 -10.77 -1.89
C HIS A 67 13.50 -9.65 -2.93
N GLU A 68 12.45 -8.84 -3.03
CA GLU A 68 12.36 -7.78 -4.05
C GLU A 68 13.29 -6.59 -3.78
N TYR A 69 13.44 -6.17 -2.51
CA TYR A 69 14.15 -4.93 -2.15
C TYR A 69 15.41 -5.14 -1.30
N GLY A 70 15.83 -6.38 -1.02
CA GLY A 70 16.97 -6.66 -0.15
C GLY A 70 16.73 -6.31 1.33
N TRP A 71 15.48 -6.37 1.76
CA TRP A 71 15.01 -5.73 3.00
C TRP A 71 15.36 -6.52 4.27
N ASN A 72 16.45 -6.14 4.94
CA ASN A 72 16.83 -6.71 6.25
C ASN A 72 16.04 -6.12 7.42
N ASN A 73 15.61 -4.84 7.34
CA ASN A 73 14.86 -4.17 8.41
C ASN A 73 13.68 -3.36 7.87
N PRO A 74 12.44 -3.73 8.19
CA PRO A 74 11.29 -3.01 7.70
C PRO A 74 11.16 -1.60 8.28
N SER A 75 11.20 -0.55 7.45
CA SER A 75 10.85 0.80 7.86
C SER A 75 9.35 0.84 8.18
N THR A 76 9.03 0.61 9.45
CA THR A 76 7.67 0.65 9.94
C THR A 76 7.21 2.11 9.93
N ILE A 77 6.18 2.39 9.13
CA ILE A 77 5.58 3.72 9.11
C ILE A 77 4.52 3.79 10.19
N TYR A 78 4.85 4.58 11.20
CA TYR A 78 3.93 4.97 12.27
C TYR A 78 3.11 6.15 11.79
N ARG A 79 2.02 5.88 11.09
CA ARG A 79 0.97 6.86 10.84
C ARG A 79 -0.26 6.42 11.60
N VAL A 80 -0.67 7.23 12.57
CA VAL A 80 -1.92 7.05 13.30
C VAL A 80 -2.89 8.03 12.70
N LEU A 81 -3.93 7.53 12.05
CA LEU A 81 -5.12 8.30 11.76
C LEU A 81 -6.18 7.80 12.73
N PRO A 82 -6.70 8.66 13.61
CA PRO A 82 -7.82 8.28 14.48
C PRO A 82 -8.94 7.69 13.63
N ASP A 83 -9.58 6.62 14.10
CA ASP A 83 -10.70 5.96 13.42
C ASP A 83 -11.88 6.91 13.11
N ASN A 84 -11.91 8.12 13.71
CA ASN A 84 -12.98 9.11 13.61
C ASN A 84 -12.79 10.19 12.53
N CYS A 85 -11.86 10.08 11.58
CA CYS A 85 -11.71 11.09 10.53
C CYS A 85 -12.74 10.99 9.38
N LYS A 86 -13.96 10.48 9.64
CA LYS A 86 -15.16 10.81 8.85
C LYS A 86 -15.91 11.92 9.59
N GLY A 87 -15.73 13.16 9.15
CA GLY A 87 -16.59 14.28 9.51
C GLY A 87 -15.99 15.29 10.49
N ALA A 88 -15.04 16.09 10.02
CA ALA A 88 -14.77 17.41 10.60
C ALA A 88 -14.45 18.41 9.47
N ASN A 89 -15.41 18.59 8.57
CA ASN A 89 -15.63 19.82 7.81
C ASN A 89 -17.13 20.10 8.00
N ASN A 90 -17.55 20.93 8.97
CA ASN A 90 -17.72 22.39 8.86
C ASN A 90 -18.52 22.82 7.63
N ALA A 91 -19.85 22.75 7.74
CA ALA A 91 -20.82 23.77 7.34
C ALA A 91 -22.17 23.45 7.99
#